data_AF-A0A2N1RTQ9-F1
#
_entry.id   AF-A0A2N1RTQ9-F1
#
_cell.length_a   1.000
_cell.length_b   1.000
_cell.length_c   1.000
_cell.angle_alpha   90.00
_cell.angle_beta   90.00
_cell.angle_gamma   90.00
#
_symmetry.space_group_name_H-M   'P 1'
#
loop_
_entity.id
_entity.type
_entity.pdbx_description
1 polymer ?
#
loop_
_entity_poly.entity_id
_entity_poly.type
_entity_poly.pdbx_seq_one_letter_code
_entity_poly.pdbx_strand_id
1 'polypeptide(L)'
;MYKLILLISAAVILFSGAERLYAEGSIGTSGADFLELGVGSRPLAMGEAFAAEINDLNSIYYNPAGLGSLRHPVFQIFHNELILDSRFENLSIAYPLYGGWIGVSNSLFWVPVFDKIDINGEKTGDVRFYNGNLTTGYGYDFGPFYAGGNFKYI
;
A
#
# COMPACT_ATOMS: atom_id res chain seq x y z
N MET A 1 -9.42 -43.01 15.99
CA MET A 1 -10.12 -42.78 14.71
C MET A 1 -11.15 -41.65 14.79
N TYR A 2 -12.08 -41.64 15.76
CA TYR A 2 -13.10 -40.59 15.87
C TYR A 2 -12.55 -39.16 16.04
N LYS A 3 -11.45 -38.95 16.78
CA LYS A 3 -10.81 -37.62 16.94
C LYS A 3 -10.25 -37.03 15.64
N LEU A 4 -9.72 -37.89 14.75
CA LEU A 4 -9.18 -37.46 13.46
C LEU A 4 -10.32 -37.07 12.50
N ILE A 5 -11.41 -37.84 12.52
CA ILE A 5 -12.63 -37.52 11.76
C ILE A 5 -13.21 -36.19 12.25
N LEU A 6 -13.24 -35.96 13.56
CA LEU A 6 -13.77 -34.73 14.16
C LEU A 6 -12.95 -33.48 13.79
N LEU A 7 -11.62 -33.61 13.76
CA LEU A 7 -10.70 -32.56 13.31
C LEU A 7 -10.85 -32.25 11.81
N ILE A 8 -11.00 -33.28 10.97
CA ILE A 8 -11.22 -33.11 9.53
C ILE A 8 -12.58 -32.47 9.27
N SER A 9 -13.63 -32.89 9.99
CA SER A 9 -14.96 -32.25 9.86
C SER A 9 -14.95 -30.80 10.36
N ALA A 10 -14.21 -30.47 11.42
CA ALA A 10 -14.06 -29.10 11.87
C ALA A 10 -13.31 -28.23 10.85
N ALA A 11 -12.26 -28.76 10.22
CA ALA A 11 -11.53 -28.08 9.15
C ALA A 11 -12.40 -27.86 7.91
N VAL A 12 -13.24 -28.83 7.53
CA VAL A 12 -14.18 -28.71 6.40
C VAL A 12 -15.30 -27.70 6.69
N ILE A 13 -15.77 -27.59 7.94
CA ILE A 13 -16.75 -26.58 8.35
C ILE A 13 -16.14 -25.16 8.36
N LEU A 14 -14.87 -25.03 8.72
CA LEU A 14 -14.15 -23.75 8.64
C LEU A 14 -13.85 -23.32 7.19
N PHE A 15 -13.81 -24.25 6.24
CA PHE A 15 -13.55 -23.98 4.81
C PHE A 15 -14.84 -23.84 3.97
N SER A 16 -16.00 -24.27 4.48
CA SER A 16 -17.28 -24.28 3.76
C SER A 16 -18.17 -23.06 4.05
N GLY A 17 -17.64 -22.04 4.73
CA GLY A 17 -18.20 -20.71 4.73
C GLY A 17 -18.12 -20.11 3.33
N ALA A 18 -19.06 -20.52 2.47
CA ALA A 18 -19.24 -19.98 1.14
C ALA A 18 -19.43 -18.46 1.25
N GLU A 19 -18.37 -17.72 0.94
CA GLU A 19 -18.50 -16.30 0.72
C GLU A 19 -19.45 -16.11 -0.46
N ARG A 20 -20.54 -15.38 -0.21
CA ARG A 20 -21.33 -14.83 -1.30
C ARG A 20 -20.42 -13.82 -1.99
N LEU A 21 -19.82 -14.24 -3.11
CA LEU A 21 -19.22 -13.34 -4.07
C LEU A 21 -20.33 -12.42 -4.58
N TYR A 22 -20.50 -11.28 -3.91
CA TYR A 22 -21.19 -10.16 -4.51
C TYR A 22 -20.31 -9.71 -5.67
N ALA A 23 -20.86 -9.75 -6.89
CA ALA A 23 -20.31 -8.94 -7.96
C ALA A 23 -20.16 -7.52 -7.42
N GLU A 24 -19.01 -6.90 -7.71
CA GLU A 24 -18.67 -5.57 -7.21
C GLU A 24 -19.87 -4.63 -7.42
N GLY A 25 -20.40 -4.07 -6.33
CA GLY A 25 -21.49 -3.11 -6.39
C GLY A 25 -21.06 -1.82 -7.08
N SER A 26 -21.81 -0.73 -6.91
CA SER A 26 -21.30 0.59 -7.29
C SER A 26 -20.10 0.93 -6.42
N ILE A 27 -18.89 0.76 -6.95
CA ILE A 27 -17.64 1.16 -6.31
C ILE A 27 -17.68 2.68 -6.19
N GLY A 28 -17.35 3.20 -5.02
CA GLY A 28 -17.17 4.64 -4.86
C GLY A 28 -16.04 5.09 -5.78
N THR A 29 -16.23 6.18 -6.52
CA THR A 29 -15.16 6.72 -7.36
C THR A 29 -14.18 7.51 -6.49
N SER A 30 -12.89 7.24 -6.62
CA SER A 30 -11.81 8.02 -6.00
C SER A 30 -11.15 8.94 -7.03
N GLY A 31 -10.53 10.01 -6.56
CA GLY A 31 -9.74 10.91 -7.42
C GLY A 31 -8.25 10.55 -7.49
N ALA A 32 -7.83 9.56 -6.69
CA ALA A 32 -6.43 9.22 -6.47
C ALA A 32 -6.21 7.69 -6.46
N ASP A 33 -6.69 7.01 -7.50
CA ASP A 33 -6.67 5.54 -7.62
C ASP A 33 -5.26 4.94 -7.54
N PHE A 34 -4.22 5.73 -7.87
CA PHE A 34 -2.83 5.29 -7.71
C PHE A 34 -2.43 5.01 -6.25
N LEU A 35 -3.20 5.49 -5.26
CA LEU A 35 -3.03 5.15 -3.85
C LEU A 35 -3.58 3.77 -3.47
N GLU A 36 -4.22 3.08 -4.41
CA GLU A 36 -4.57 1.67 -4.24
C GLU A 36 -3.40 0.76 -4.63
N LEU A 37 -2.37 1.30 -5.30
CA LEU A 37 -1.13 0.55 -5.58
C LEU A 37 -0.31 0.44 -4.29
N GLY A 38 -0.12 -0.78 -3.80
CA GLY A 38 0.69 -1.02 -2.61
C GLY A 38 2.14 -0.54 -2.73
N VAL A 39 2.70 -0.15 -1.58
CA VAL A 39 4.08 0.30 -1.43
C VAL A 39 4.89 -0.76 -0.67
N GLY A 40 6.03 -1.15 -1.22
CA GLY A 40 6.99 -2.03 -0.56
C GLY A 40 6.81 -3.50 -0.89
N SER A 41 7.93 -4.18 -1.13
CA SER A 41 7.92 -5.59 -1.55
C SER A 41 7.38 -6.53 -0.47
N ARG A 42 7.59 -6.24 0.81
CA ARG A 42 7.11 -7.08 1.93
C ARG A 42 5.60 -6.98 2.13
N PRO A 43 4.99 -5.78 2.20
CA PRO A 43 3.53 -5.64 2.15
C PRO A 43 2.89 -6.31 0.94
N LEU A 44 3.46 -6.09 -0.27
CA LEU A 44 2.92 -6.68 -1.49
C LEU A 44 2.99 -8.22 -1.49
N ALA A 45 4.09 -8.81 -0.99
CA ALA A 45 4.22 -10.26 -0.85
C ALA A 45 3.22 -10.86 0.15
N MET A 46 2.69 -10.05 1.07
CA MET A 46 1.63 -10.43 2.01
C MET A 46 0.22 -10.18 1.45
N GLY A 47 0.07 -9.83 0.18
CA GLY A 47 -1.21 -9.43 -0.40
C GLY A 47 -1.78 -8.17 0.26
N GLU A 48 -0.89 -7.25 0.63
CA GLU A 48 -1.21 -5.99 1.32
C GLU A 48 -1.83 -6.13 2.73
N ALA A 49 -1.78 -7.33 3.32
CA ALA A 49 -2.18 -7.60 4.69
C ALA A 49 -1.17 -7.04 5.72
N PHE A 50 -0.95 -5.73 5.73
CA PHE A 50 0.14 -5.07 6.46
C PHE A 50 -0.31 -4.14 7.61
N ALA A 51 -1.63 -3.99 7.83
CA ALA A 51 -2.14 -3.04 8.81
C ALA A 51 -1.73 -3.34 10.27
N ALA A 52 -1.57 -4.62 10.62
CA ALA A 52 -1.15 -5.07 11.96
C ALA A 52 0.36 -5.27 12.07
N GLU A 53 1.08 -5.15 10.97
CA GLU A 53 2.52 -5.33 10.95
C GLU A 53 3.22 -4.10 11.53
N ILE A 54 4.06 -4.35 12.52
CA ILE A 54 4.86 -3.34 13.21
C ILE A 54 6.33 -3.71 12.97
N ASN A 55 7.24 -2.73 12.91
CA ASN A 55 8.70 -2.85 12.66
C ASN A 55 9.15 -2.62 11.22
N ASP A 56 8.40 -1.86 10.43
CA ASP A 56 8.75 -1.58 9.04
C ASP A 56 8.35 -0.16 8.63
N LEU A 57 9.19 0.50 7.84
CA LEU A 57 8.93 1.84 7.34
C LEU A 57 7.71 1.89 6.42
N ASN A 58 7.40 0.79 5.72
CA ASN A 58 6.19 0.68 4.91
C ASN A 58 4.90 0.94 5.69
N SER A 59 4.93 0.80 7.02
CA SER A 59 3.80 1.14 7.89
C SER A 59 3.30 2.57 7.71
N ILE A 60 4.13 3.53 7.28
CA ILE A 60 3.66 4.90 6.97
C ILE A 60 2.52 4.93 5.93
N TYR A 61 2.50 3.96 5.01
CA TYR A 61 1.49 3.82 3.96
C TYR A 61 0.22 3.16 4.48
N TYR A 62 0.35 2.06 5.23
CA TYR A 62 -0.76 1.21 5.65
C TYR A 62 -1.34 1.57 7.03
N ASN A 63 -0.47 1.81 8.02
CA ASN A 63 -0.84 2.18 9.39
C ASN A 63 0.29 2.97 10.08
N PRO A 64 0.22 4.32 10.14
CA PRO A 64 1.31 5.15 10.65
C PRO A 64 1.63 4.94 12.14
N ALA A 65 0.77 4.26 12.91
CA ALA A 65 1.11 3.86 14.28
C ALA A 65 2.34 2.94 14.33
N GLY A 66 2.57 2.13 13.28
CA GLY A 66 3.73 1.25 13.16
C GLY A 66 5.08 1.99 13.14
N LEU A 67 5.10 3.29 12.79
CA LEU A 67 6.31 4.10 12.89
C LEU A 67 6.85 4.15 14.33
N GLY A 68 5.96 4.17 15.33
CA GLY A 68 6.34 4.19 16.73
C GLY A 68 7.13 2.95 17.19
N SER A 69 7.04 1.84 16.45
CA SER A 69 7.75 0.61 16.79
C SER A 69 9.16 0.53 16.18
N LEU A 70 9.54 1.48 15.31
CA LEU A 70 10.88 1.52 14.74
C LEU A 70 11.95 1.67 15.84
N ARG A 71 13.14 1.15 15.55
CA ARG A 71 14.27 1.12 16.51
C ARG A 71 15.51 1.83 15.99
N HIS A 72 15.67 1.91 14.67
CA HIS A 72 16.80 2.55 14.01
C HIS A 72 16.31 3.39 12.81
N PRO A 73 17.03 4.47 12.42
CA PRO A 73 16.74 5.18 11.19
C PRO A 73 16.67 4.21 10.00
N VAL A 74 15.62 4.32 9.21
CA VAL A 74 15.38 3.45 8.05
C VAL A 74 15.27 4.32 6.81
N PHE A 75 15.90 3.85 5.73
CA PHE A 75 15.75 4.40 4.41
C PHE A 75 15.33 3.28 3.46
N GLN A 76 14.39 3.56 2.56
CA GLN A 76 13.85 2.59 1.62
C GLN A 76 13.66 3.23 0.25
N ILE A 77 14.02 2.46 -0.78
CA ILE A 77 13.64 2.72 -2.17
C ILE A 77 12.83 1.51 -2.63
N PHE A 78 11.76 1.77 -3.36
CA PHE A 78 10.90 0.76 -3.93
C PHE A 78 10.56 1.12 -5.37
N HIS A 79 10.58 0.11 -6.23
CA HIS A 79 10.32 0.20 -7.65
C HIS A 79 9.39 -0.95 -8.05
N ASN A 80 8.34 -0.65 -8.78
CA ASN A 80 7.37 -1.62 -9.27
C ASN A 80 7.07 -1.38 -10.75
N GLU A 81 7.28 -2.41 -11.58
CA GLU A 81 6.84 -2.45 -12.96
C GLU A 81 5.43 -3.06 -13.01
N LEU A 82 4.50 -2.31 -13.58
CA LEU A 82 3.09 -2.67 -13.73
C LEU A 82 2.80 -2.98 -15.20
N ILE A 83 1.54 -3.28 -15.50
CA ILE A 83 1.10 -3.54 -16.87
C ILE A 83 1.30 -2.30 -17.77
N LEU A 84 1.46 -2.53 -19.07
CA LEU A 84 1.68 -1.47 -20.08
C LEU A 84 2.92 -0.60 -19.81
N ASP A 85 3.97 -1.21 -19.25
CA ASP A 85 5.24 -0.54 -18.90
C ASP A 85 5.05 0.67 -17.95
N SER A 86 3.91 0.73 -17.26
CA SER A 86 3.64 1.73 -16.23
C SER A 86 4.43 1.41 -14.96
N ARG A 87 4.80 2.43 -14.20
CA ARG A 87 5.70 2.25 -13.05
C ARG A 87 5.21 2.96 -11.83
N PHE A 88 5.48 2.35 -10.68
CA PHE A 88 5.23 2.93 -9.37
C PHE A 88 6.51 2.93 -8.55
N GLU A 89 6.99 4.13 -8.26
CA GLU A 89 8.21 4.38 -7.51
C GLU A 89 7.86 4.89 -6.11
N ASN A 90 8.63 4.49 -5.11
CA ASN A 90 8.53 5.06 -3.78
C ASN A 90 9.91 5.26 -3.14
N LEU A 91 10.06 6.39 -2.48
CA LEU A 91 11.21 6.75 -1.66
C LEU A 91 10.74 7.09 -0.26
N SER A 92 11.27 6.42 0.75
CA SER A 92 10.86 6.63 2.13
C SER A 92 12.06 6.73 3.07
N ILE A 93 11.93 7.56 4.10
CA ILE A 93 12.89 7.66 5.20
C ILE A 93 12.14 7.82 6.53
N ALA A 94 12.66 7.25 7.60
CA ALA A 94 12.21 7.53 8.96
C ALA A 94 13.38 7.76 9.91
N TYR A 95 13.14 8.65 10.88
CA TYR A 95 14.13 9.08 11.86
C TYR A 95 13.46 9.29 13.24
N PRO A 96 14.15 8.98 14.35
CA PRO A 96 13.60 9.24 15.68
C PRO A 96 13.52 10.75 15.95
N LEU A 97 12.36 11.24 16.38
CA LEU A 97 12.13 12.67 16.65
C LEU A 97 11.15 12.85 17.83
N TYR A 98 11.54 13.68 18.80
CA TYR A 98 10.74 14.03 19.99
C TYR A 98 10.18 12.81 20.77
N GLY A 99 10.95 11.73 20.90
CA GLY A 99 10.53 10.52 21.62
C GLY A 99 9.67 9.54 20.82
N GLY A 100 9.28 9.91 19.60
CA GLY A 100 8.65 9.03 18.62
C GLY A 100 9.44 8.99 17.33
N TRP A 101 8.76 8.74 16.22
CA TRP A 101 9.34 8.54 14.90
C TRP A 101 8.62 9.36 13.87
N ILE A 102 9.36 10.21 13.16
CA ILE A 102 8.87 10.87 11.96
C ILE A 102 9.24 10.04 10.73
N GLY A 103 8.31 9.90 9.81
CA GLY A 103 8.54 9.29 8.51
C GLY A 103 8.13 10.26 7.39
N VAL A 104 8.90 10.25 6.31
CA VAL A 104 8.57 10.95 5.07
C VAL A 104 8.64 9.94 3.95
N SER A 105 7.60 9.90 3.11
CA SER A 105 7.47 8.97 2.00
C SER A 105 6.93 9.71 0.79
N ASN A 106 7.55 9.49 -0.37
CA ASN A 106 7.08 10.03 -1.63
C ASN A 106 6.82 8.87 -2.59
N SER A 107 5.64 8.84 -3.19
CA SER A 107 5.33 7.89 -4.26
C SER A 107 5.06 8.62 -5.57
N LEU A 108 5.46 8.01 -6.68
CA LEU A 108 5.23 8.51 -8.03
C LEU A 108 4.75 7.35 -8.91
N PHE A 109 3.55 7.50 -9.46
CA PHE A 109 3.03 6.66 -10.53
C PHE A 109 3.22 7.39 -11.87
N TRP A 110 3.69 6.68 -12.89
CA TRP A 110 3.78 7.24 -14.23
C TRP A 110 3.60 6.18 -15.32
N VAL A 111 3.13 6.63 -16.48
CA VAL A 111 2.97 5.79 -17.68
C VAL A 111 3.90 6.34 -18.77
N PRO A 112 4.56 5.48 -19.57
CA PRO A 112 5.33 5.92 -20.72
C PRO A 112 4.49 6.79 -21.66
N VAL A 113 5.17 7.73 -22.33
CA VAL A 113 4.52 8.62 -23.28
C VAL A 113 3.98 7.81 -24.46
N PHE A 114 2.71 8.04 -24.80
CA PHE A 114 2.08 7.42 -25.96
C PHE A 114 1.43 8.45 -26.87
N ASP A 115 1.27 8.07 -28.14
CA ASP A 115 0.76 8.96 -29.17
C ASP A 115 -0.72 9.28 -28.93
N LYS A 116 -1.06 10.57 -29.03
CA LYS A 116 -2.43 11.04 -29.10
C LYS A 116 -2.89 10.96 -30.56
N ILE A 117 -3.90 10.15 -30.83
CA ILE A 117 -4.41 9.88 -32.18
C ILE A 117 -5.83 10.45 -32.31
N ASP A 118 -6.16 11.07 -33.43
CA ASP A 118 -7.52 11.54 -33.72
C ASP A 118 -8.43 10.43 -34.29
N ILE A 119 -9.68 10.77 -34.61
CA ILE A 119 -10.63 9.82 -35.21
C ILE A 119 -10.22 9.32 -36.60
N ASN A 120 -9.29 10.01 -37.26
CA ASN A 120 -8.80 9.67 -38.60
C ASN A 120 -7.52 8.82 -38.54
N GLY A 121 -6.97 8.55 -37.35
CA GLY A 121 -5.73 7.80 -37.17
C GLY A 121 -4.47 8.66 -37.25
N GLU A 122 -4.58 9.98 -37.32
CA GLU A 122 -3.43 10.88 -37.40
C GLU A 122 -2.91 11.24 -36.02
N LYS A 123 -1.57 11.27 -35.87
CA LYS A 123 -0.92 11.72 -34.62
C LYS A 123 -1.14 13.22 -34.44
N THR A 124 -1.81 13.59 -33.35
CA THR A 124 -2.10 14.98 -32.96
C THR A 124 -1.24 15.48 -31.79
N GLY A 125 -0.47 14.60 -31.15
CA GLY A 125 0.44 14.95 -30.07
C GLY A 125 0.86 13.75 -29.23
N ASP A 126 1.29 14.02 -28.01
CA ASP A 126 1.70 13.01 -27.03
C ASP A 126 0.84 13.14 -25.76
N VAL A 127 0.50 12.02 -25.13
CA VAL A 127 -0.14 11.98 -23.82
C VAL A 127 0.92 11.68 -22.75
N ARG A 128 0.93 12.49 -21.68
CA ARG A 128 1.79 12.31 -20.51
C ARG A 128 0.91 12.15 -19.29
N PHE A 129 1.14 11.10 -18.51
CA PHE A 129 0.38 10.81 -17.30
C PHE A 129 1.32 10.48 -16.15
N TYR A 130 1.18 11.23 -15.07
CA TYR A 130 1.88 10.97 -13.81
C TYR A 130 1.02 11.46 -12.64
N ASN A 131 1.09 10.75 -11.53
CA ASN A 131 0.47 11.11 -10.25
C ASN A 131 1.50 10.91 -9.14
N GLY A 132 1.52 11.79 -8.15
CA GLY A 132 2.44 11.66 -7.02
C GLY A 132 1.73 11.92 -5.71
N ASN A 133 2.31 11.42 -4.62
CA ASN A 133 1.97 11.90 -3.29
C ASN A 133 3.22 12.14 -2.46
N LEU A 134 3.13 13.09 -1.54
CA LEU A 134 4.06 13.22 -0.43
C LEU A 134 3.30 12.92 0.87
N THR A 135 3.72 11.87 1.55
CA THR A 135 3.23 11.48 2.88
C THR A 135 4.25 11.87 3.94
N THR A 136 3.81 12.60 4.96
CA THR A 136 4.57 12.78 6.21
C THR A 136 3.79 12.14 7.34
N GLY A 137 4.45 11.33 8.16
CA GLY A 137 3.81 10.61 9.25
C GLY A 137 4.59 10.74 10.55
N TYR A 138 3.89 10.59 11.66
CA TYR A 138 4.48 10.49 12.99
C TYR A 138 3.85 9.34 13.76
N GLY A 139 4.68 8.54 14.43
CA GLY A 139 4.25 7.46 15.31
C GLY A 139 4.95 7.51 16.66
N TYR A 140 4.25 7.12 17.71
CA TYR A 140 4.73 7.14 19.09
C TYR A 140 4.36 5.84 19.81
N ASP A 141 5.28 5.38 20.66
CA ASP A 141 5.13 4.20 21.52
C ASP A 141 4.66 4.61 22.91
N PHE A 142 3.42 4.23 23.27
CA PHE A 142 2.87 4.50 24.61
C PHE A 142 3.18 3.37 25.61
N GLY A 143 3.82 2.28 25.18
CA GLY A 143 4.06 1.07 25.95
C GLY A 143 3.08 -0.06 25.58
N PRO A 144 1.81 -0.02 26.03
CA PRO A 144 0.83 -1.07 25.73
C PRO A 144 0.25 -0.97 24.32
N PHE A 145 0.37 0.19 23.65
CA PHE A 145 -0.07 0.39 22.28
C PHE A 145 0.77 1.45 21.57
N TYR A 146 0.69 1.47 20.24
CA TYR A 146 1.26 2.50 19.39
C TYR A 146 0.14 3.39 18.85
N ALA A 147 0.42 4.68 18.69
CA ALA A 147 -0.47 5.57 17.96
C ALA A 147 0.33 6.41 16.97
N GLY A 148 -0.30 6.76 15.85
CA GLY A 148 0.32 7.57 14.83
C GLY A 148 -0.69 8.17 13.88
N GLY A 149 -0.24 9.16 13.13
CA GLY A 149 -1.04 9.84 12.12
C GLY A 149 -0.14 10.25 10.96
N ASN A 150 -0.74 10.41 9.79
CA ASN A 150 -0.04 10.93 8.63
C ASN A 150 -0.85 12.00 7.91
N PHE A 151 -0.15 12.79 7.11
CA PHE A 151 -0.68 13.78 6.19
C PHE A 151 -0.18 13.43 4.81
N LYS A 152 -1.10 13.39 3.83
CA LYS A 152 -0.81 13.10 2.43
C LYS A 152 -1.16 14.33 1.58
N TYR A 153 -0.18 14.81 0.83
CA TYR A 153 -0.37 15.81 -0.22
C TYR A 153 -0.37 15.07 -1.56
N ILE A 154 -1.45 15.22 -2.32
CA ILE A 154 -1.70 14.57 -3.62
C ILE A 154 -1.82 15.67 -4.68
#